data_AF-A0A945HDC1-F1
#
_entry.id   AF-A0A945HDC1-F1
#
_cell.length_a   1.000
_cell.length_b   1.000
_cell.length_c   1.000
_cell.angle_alpha   90.00
_cell.angle_beta   90.00
_cell.angle_gamma   90.00
#
_symmetry.space_group_name_H-M   'P 1'
#
loop_
_entity.id
_entity.type
_entity.pdbx_description
1 polymer ?
#
loop_
_entity_poly.entity_id
_entity_poly.type
_entity_poly.pdbx_seq_one_letter_code
_entity_poly.pdbx_strand_id
1 'polypeptide(L)'
;MTVTAEAVELVVAAEPEIERLMGEHRERREHWYAHEVVPWEMGRSFRDDPWDESQATLSPEVRTALQLNLLTEDNLPYYHAKIAGSFPEDSPMAEWSRLWTAEEGQHSIAIRNYLLTSRNCDPALLEDERLATVTKGWSYEAPCPIEMFAYTS
;
A
#
# COMPACT_ATOMS: atom_id res chain seq x y z
N MET A 1 -18.79 14.35 12.05
CA MET A 1 -19.61 15.48 11.54
C MET A 1 -20.43 14.99 10.36
N THR A 2 -21.53 15.63 9.96
CA THR A 2 -22.28 15.24 8.75
C THR A 2 -21.61 15.85 7.51
N VAL A 3 -21.65 15.18 6.35
CA VAL A 3 -21.25 15.80 5.06
C VAL A 3 -22.03 17.10 4.91
N THR A 4 -21.33 18.24 4.87
CA THR A 4 -21.94 19.53 4.54
C THR A 4 -21.81 19.80 3.04
N ALA A 5 -22.76 20.52 2.45
CA ALA A 5 -22.65 20.97 1.06
C ALA A 5 -21.36 21.77 0.84
N GLU A 6 -20.96 22.58 1.84
CA GLU A 6 -19.71 23.35 1.84
C GLU A 6 -18.46 22.46 1.69
N ALA A 7 -18.42 21.29 2.34
CA ALA A 7 -17.28 20.37 2.23
C ALA A 7 -17.16 19.77 0.82
N VAL A 8 -18.28 19.55 0.15
CA VAL A 8 -18.30 19.06 -1.24
C VAL A 8 -17.91 20.18 -2.21
N GLU A 9 -18.47 21.38 -2.04
CA GLU A 9 -18.12 22.56 -2.85
C GLU A 9 -16.64 22.91 -2.74
N LEU A 10 -16.03 22.75 -1.55
CA LEU A 10 -14.60 22.99 -1.36
C LEU A 10 -13.73 22.03 -2.18
N VAL A 11 -14.09 20.74 -2.23
CA VAL A 11 -13.34 19.75 -3.02
C VAL A 11 -13.41 20.10 -4.51
N VAL A 12 -14.60 20.42 -5.01
CA VAL A 12 -14.80 20.83 -6.40
C VAL A 12 -13.98 22.09 -6.72
N ALA A 13 -13.96 23.08 -5.82
CA ALA A 13 -13.15 24.28 -6.00
C ALA A 13 -11.63 24.00 -6.03
N ALA A 14 -11.18 22.88 -5.45
CA ALA A 14 -9.77 22.47 -5.42
C ALA A 14 -9.36 21.59 -6.62
N GLU A 15 -10.29 21.10 -7.44
CA GLU A 15 -10.00 20.20 -8.56
C GLU A 15 -8.92 20.71 -9.52
N PRO A 16 -8.90 21.99 -9.95
CA PRO A 16 -7.85 22.49 -10.84
C PRO A 16 -6.44 22.42 -10.20
N GLU A 17 -6.37 22.59 -8.89
CA GLU A 17 -5.11 22.51 -8.15
C GLU A 17 -4.67 21.06 -7.96
N ILE A 18 -5.62 20.15 -7.72
CA ILE A 18 -5.38 18.70 -7.66
C ILE A 18 -4.81 18.20 -9.00
N GLU A 19 -5.38 18.61 -10.13
CA GLU A 19 -4.87 18.27 -11.46
C GLU A 19 -3.44 18.77 -11.68
N ARG A 20 -3.18 20.04 -11.30
CA ARG A 20 -1.85 20.65 -11.40
C ARG A 20 -0.81 19.87 -10.57
N LEU A 21 -1.14 19.57 -9.31
CA LEU A 21 -0.26 18.81 -8.40
C LEU A 21 -0.06 17.37 -8.87
N MET A 22 -1.09 16.72 -9.41
CA MET A 22 -0.96 15.39 -10.02
C MET A 22 -0.01 15.42 -11.23
N GLY A 23 -0.07 16.47 -12.05
CA GLY A 23 0.88 16.70 -13.14
C GLY A 23 2.32 16.81 -12.62
N GLU A 24 2.55 17.62 -11.59
CA GLU A 24 3.86 17.78 -10.96
C GLU A 24 4.37 16.48 -10.33
N HIS A 25 3.51 15.70 -9.67
CA HIS A 25 3.86 14.37 -9.15
C HIS A 25 4.36 13.47 -10.28
N ARG A 26 3.63 13.42 -11.40
CA ARG A 26 4.02 12.60 -12.55
C ARG A 26 5.37 13.02 -13.14
N GLU A 27 5.68 14.31 -13.17
CA GLU A 27 6.98 14.82 -13.65
C GLU A 27 8.13 14.55 -12.68
N ARG A 28 7.86 14.63 -11.37
CA ARG A 28 8.88 14.51 -10.32
C ARG A 28 9.14 13.08 -9.87
N ARG A 29 8.20 12.17 -10.07
CA ARG A 29 8.34 10.79 -9.57
C ARG A 29 9.54 10.09 -10.22
N GLU A 30 10.34 9.44 -9.39
CA GLU A 30 11.36 8.52 -9.87
C GLU A 30 10.70 7.18 -10.15
N HIS A 31 10.83 6.70 -11.38
CA HIS A 31 10.27 5.42 -11.74
C HIS A 31 11.16 4.29 -11.24
N TRP A 32 10.55 3.31 -10.58
CA TRP A 32 11.20 2.11 -10.11
C TRP A 32 10.24 0.94 -10.30
N TYR A 33 10.81 -0.25 -10.41
CA TYR A 33 10.05 -1.48 -10.50
C TYR A 33 10.38 -2.40 -9.33
N ALA A 34 9.35 -3.03 -8.76
CA ALA A 34 9.53 -3.94 -7.63
C ALA A 34 10.55 -5.07 -7.88
N HIS A 35 10.70 -5.53 -9.12
CA HIS A 35 11.67 -6.58 -9.46
C HIS A 35 13.12 -6.10 -9.49
N GLU A 36 13.40 -4.79 -9.53
CA GLU A 36 14.76 -4.25 -9.56
C GLU A 36 15.41 -4.20 -8.18
N VAL A 37 14.60 -4.22 -7.11
CA VAL A 37 15.05 -4.07 -5.71
C VAL A 37 15.06 -5.40 -4.93
N VAL A 38 14.66 -6.50 -5.58
CA VAL A 38 14.61 -7.83 -4.97
C VAL A 38 15.88 -8.61 -5.32
N PRO A 39 16.59 -9.21 -4.35
CA PRO A 39 17.79 -10.00 -4.61
C PRO A 39 17.41 -11.42 -5.10
N TRP A 40 17.00 -11.52 -6.35
CA TRP A 40 16.46 -12.76 -6.93
C TRP A 40 17.47 -13.92 -6.91
N GLU A 41 18.75 -13.63 -7.02
CA GLU A 41 19.86 -14.58 -6.94
C GLU A 41 19.99 -15.28 -5.58
N MET A 42 19.38 -14.73 -4.52
CA MET A 42 19.27 -15.42 -3.22
C MET A 42 18.15 -16.47 -3.19
N GLY A 43 17.19 -16.36 -4.13
CA GLY A 43 16.03 -17.22 -4.22
C GLY A 43 16.40 -18.68 -4.44
N ARG A 44 15.81 -19.56 -3.63
CA ARG A 44 15.95 -21.02 -3.74
C ARG A 44 14.67 -21.72 -3.32
N SER A 45 14.46 -22.92 -3.87
CA SER A 45 13.21 -23.70 -3.71
C SER A 45 12.88 -23.99 -2.25
N PHE A 46 11.70 -23.57 -1.77
CA PHE A 46 11.17 -23.94 -0.45
C PHE A 46 10.71 -25.40 -0.36
N ARG A 47 10.52 -26.08 -1.50
CA ARG A 47 10.20 -27.51 -1.54
C ARG A 47 11.45 -28.37 -1.33
N ASP A 48 12.55 -27.99 -1.98
CA ASP A 48 13.78 -28.79 -1.99
C ASP A 48 14.71 -28.40 -0.82
N ASP A 49 14.66 -27.14 -0.38
CA ASP A 49 15.30 -26.64 0.84
C ASP A 49 14.21 -25.90 1.66
N PRO A 50 13.55 -26.54 2.63
CA PRO A 50 12.54 -25.90 3.48
C PRO A 50 13.09 -24.71 4.28
N TRP A 51 12.19 -23.84 4.73
CA TRP A 51 12.59 -22.73 5.57
C TRP A 51 13.03 -23.22 6.95
N ASP A 52 14.09 -22.60 7.48
CA ASP A 52 14.54 -22.76 8.85
C ASP A 52 14.99 -21.39 9.37
N GLU A 53 14.75 -21.09 10.64
CA GLU A 53 15.06 -19.78 11.20
C GLU A 53 16.57 -19.43 11.14
N SER A 54 17.46 -20.43 11.15
CA SER A 54 18.90 -20.21 11.00
C SER A 54 19.30 -19.66 9.63
N GLN A 55 18.41 -19.71 8.64
CA GLN A 55 18.62 -19.13 7.31
C GLN A 55 18.40 -17.61 7.30
N ALA A 56 17.72 -17.05 8.30
CA ALA A 56 17.46 -15.63 8.39
C ALA A 56 18.75 -14.85 8.66
N THR A 57 18.90 -13.72 7.98
CA THR A 57 20.10 -12.87 8.04
C THR A 57 19.86 -11.57 8.82
N LEU A 58 18.59 -11.20 9.00
CA LEU A 58 18.16 -10.03 9.76
C LEU A 58 17.82 -10.40 11.21
N SER A 59 17.90 -9.40 12.10
CA SER A 59 17.46 -9.59 13.48
C SER A 59 15.94 -9.82 13.55
N PRO A 60 15.44 -10.50 14.61
CA PRO A 60 14.01 -10.74 14.78
C PRO A 60 13.16 -9.46 14.73
N GLU A 61 13.67 -8.36 15.27
CA GLU A 61 12.98 -7.06 15.30
C GLU A 61 12.81 -6.47 13.90
N VAL A 62 13.86 -6.53 13.06
CA VAL A 62 13.79 -6.03 11.68
C VAL A 62 12.86 -6.91 10.84
N ARG A 63 12.92 -8.24 11.03
CA ARG A 63 12.00 -9.18 10.37
C ARG A 63 10.55 -8.90 10.73
N THR A 64 10.28 -8.61 12.01
CA THR A 64 8.94 -8.27 12.50
C THR A 64 8.46 -6.95 11.91
N ALA A 65 9.31 -5.93 11.87
CA ALA A 65 8.98 -4.63 11.28
C ALA A 65 8.66 -4.75 9.78
N LEU A 66 9.44 -5.52 9.02
CA LEU A 66 9.19 -5.75 7.59
C LEU A 66 7.89 -6.51 7.35
N GLN A 67 7.60 -7.54 8.15
CA GLN A 67 6.34 -8.29 8.05
C GLN A 67 5.16 -7.39 8.40
N LEU A 68 5.21 -6.64 9.51
CA LEU A 68 4.16 -5.68 9.86
C LEU A 68 3.92 -4.64 8.76
N ASN A 69 5.00 -4.15 8.15
CA ASN A 69 4.90 -3.23 7.03
C ASN A 69 4.18 -3.89 5.84
N LEU A 70 4.59 -5.09 5.44
CA LEU A 70 3.89 -5.85 4.39
C LEU A 70 2.40 -6.05 4.68
N LEU A 71 2.05 -6.43 5.91
CA LEU A 71 0.65 -6.63 6.30
C LEU A 71 -0.17 -5.34 6.22
N THR A 72 0.47 -4.19 6.44
CA THR A 72 -0.15 -2.87 6.25
C THR A 72 -0.33 -2.58 4.76
N GLU A 73 0.70 -2.81 3.94
CA GLU A 73 0.64 -2.63 2.48
C GLU A 73 -0.41 -3.54 1.81
N ASP A 74 -0.57 -4.78 2.27
CA ASP A 74 -1.57 -5.71 1.72
C ASP A 74 -3.02 -5.28 1.99
N ASN A 75 -3.26 -4.37 2.95
CA ASN A 75 -4.59 -3.77 3.16
C ASN A 75 -4.96 -2.70 2.12
N LEU A 76 -4.11 -2.45 1.11
CA LEU A 76 -4.35 -1.51 0.02
C LEU A 76 -5.76 -1.58 -0.61
N PRO A 77 -6.42 -2.75 -0.78
CA PRO A 77 -7.80 -2.79 -1.26
C PRO A 77 -8.80 -1.99 -0.39
N TYR A 78 -8.62 -1.99 0.93
CA TYR A 78 -9.45 -1.21 1.85
C TYR A 78 -9.14 0.28 1.77
N TYR A 79 -7.86 0.65 1.64
CA TYR A 79 -7.45 2.04 1.48
C TYR A 79 -7.98 2.62 0.18
N HIS A 80 -7.81 1.89 -0.92
CA HIS A 80 -8.37 2.25 -2.22
C HIS A 80 -9.89 2.43 -2.15
N ALA A 81 -10.62 1.44 -1.64
CA ALA A 81 -12.08 1.50 -1.54
C ALA A 81 -12.55 2.71 -0.73
N LYS A 82 -11.83 3.04 0.36
CA LYS A 82 -12.15 4.19 1.20
C LYS A 82 -11.91 5.53 0.49
N ILE A 83 -10.75 5.69 -0.15
CA ILE A 83 -10.41 6.94 -0.85
C ILE A 83 -11.31 7.09 -2.08
N ALA A 84 -11.38 6.10 -2.96
CA ALA A 84 -12.20 6.15 -4.17
C ALA A 84 -13.69 6.35 -3.87
N GLY A 85 -14.21 5.74 -2.80
CA GLY A 85 -15.61 5.93 -2.36
C GLY A 85 -15.91 7.30 -1.74
N SER A 86 -14.90 8.15 -1.52
CA SER A 86 -15.07 9.49 -0.92
C SER A 86 -15.20 10.60 -1.96
N PHE A 87 -15.00 10.32 -3.25
CA PHE A 87 -15.01 11.31 -4.33
C PHE A 87 -15.88 10.87 -5.52
N PRO A 88 -16.39 11.80 -6.35
CA PRO A 88 -17.07 11.45 -7.60
C PRO A 88 -16.17 10.66 -8.55
N GLU A 89 -16.73 9.71 -9.30
CA GLU A 89 -15.99 8.77 -10.16
C GLU A 89 -15.24 9.46 -11.32
N ASP A 90 -15.76 10.57 -11.80
CA ASP A 90 -15.22 11.41 -12.86
C ASP A 90 -14.32 12.56 -12.37
N SER A 91 -14.07 12.65 -11.06
CA SER A 91 -13.21 13.69 -10.48
C SER A 91 -11.72 13.42 -10.69
N PRO A 92 -10.85 14.46 -10.68
CA PRO A 92 -9.40 14.31 -10.63
C PRO A 92 -8.93 13.46 -9.44
N MET A 93 -9.65 13.46 -8.32
CA MET A 93 -9.34 12.63 -7.17
C MET A 93 -9.57 11.14 -7.43
N ALA A 94 -10.54 10.77 -8.26
CA ALA A 94 -10.71 9.38 -8.68
C ALA A 94 -9.55 8.94 -9.59
N GLU A 95 -9.02 9.82 -10.44
CA GLU A 95 -7.79 9.55 -11.19
C GLU A 95 -6.58 9.38 -10.28
N TRP A 96 -6.37 10.32 -9.36
CA TRP A 96 -5.30 10.25 -8.36
C TRP A 96 -5.38 8.95 -7.56
N SER A 97 -6.58 8.56 -7.09
CA SER A 97 -6.77 7.34 -6.32
C SER A 97 -6.30 6.10 -7.08
N ARG A 98 -6.58 6.02 -8.39
CA ARG A 98 -6.11 4.90 -9.24
C ARG A 98 -4.60 4.93 -9.44
N LEU A 99 -4.02 6.11 -9.68
CA LEU A 99 -2.58 6.27 -9.85
C LEU A 99 -1.83 5.89 -8.57
N TRP A 100 -2.22 6.48 -7.44
CA TRP A 100 -1.65 6.20 -6.12
C TRP A 100 -1.77 4.71 -5.78
N THR A 101 -2.94 4.09 -5.97
CA THR A 101 -3.10 2.64 -5.74
C THR A 101 -2.18 1.80 -6.62
N ALA A 102 -1.96 2.19 -7.88
CA ALA A 102 -1.03 1.46 -8.75
C ALA A 102 0.44 1.60 -8.27
N GLU A 103 0.81 2.76 -7.74
CA GLU A 103 2.15 3.00 -7.19
C GLU A 103 2.36 2.24 -5.86
N GLU A 104 1.44 2.36 -4.91
CA GLU A 104 1.49 1.64 -3.62
C GLU A 104 1.50 0.12 -3.77
N GLY A 105 0.79 -0.41 -4.78
CA GLY A 105 0.77 -1.85 -5.05
C GLY A 105 2.16 -2.44 -5.29
N GLN A 106 3.14 -1.64 -5.72
CA GLN A 106 4.52 -2.10 -5.88
C GLN A 106 5.23 -2.35 -4.53
N HIS A 107 4.82 -1.68 -3.45
CA HIS A 107 5.45 -1.81 -2.13
C HIS A 107 5.27 -3.21 -1.56
N SER A 108 4.03 -3.72 -1.50
CA SER A 108 3.76 -5.08 -1.01
C SER A 108 4.47 -6.14 -1.84
N ILE A 109 4.53 -5.96 -3.17
CA ILE A 109 5.25 -6.85 -4.09
C ILE A 109 6.74 -6.88 -3.75
N ALA A 110 7.37 -5.71 -3.59
CA ALA A 110 8.79 -5.60 -3.29
C ALA A 110 9.13 -6.22 -1.92
N ILE A 111 8.39 -5.86 -0.87
CA ILE A 111 8.64 -6.35 0.49
C ILE A 111 8.43 -7.86 0.58
N ARG A 112 7.31 -8.37 0.02
CA ARG A 112 7.02 -9.81 0.02
C ARG A 112 8.10 -10.58 -0.72
N ASN A 113 8.47 -10.14 -1.91
CA ASN A 113 9.48 -10.84 -2.70
C ASN A 113 10.84 -10.80 -2.01
N TYR A 114 11.22 -9.66 -1.40
CA TYR A 114 12.43 -9.56 -0.58
C TYR A 114 12.43 -10.56 0.57
N LEU A 115 11.34 -10.61 1.36
CA LEU A 115 11.23 -11.53 2.51
C LEU A 115 11.38 -13.00 2.08
N LEU A 116 10.78 -13.37 0.95
CA LEU A 116 10.83 -14.73 0.40
C LEU A 116 12.17 -15.08 -0.22
N THR A 117 12.77 -14.21 -1.03
CA THR A 117 14.08 -14.50 -1.66
C THR A 117 15.22 -14.50 -0.64
N SER A 118 15.16 -13.63 0.36
CA SER A 118 16.16 -13.55 1.43
C SER A 118 15.93 -14.53 2.58
N ARG A 119 14.79 -15.22 2.59
CA ARG A 119 14.38 -16.22 3.61
C ARG A 119 14.34 -15.64 5.03
N ASN A 120 14.04 -14.34 5.13
CA ASN A 120 13.92 -13.59 6.38
C ASN A 120 12.53 -13.73 7.04
N CYS A 121 11.66 -14.60 6.54
CA CYS A 121 10.41 -14.99 7.18
C CYS A 121 10.11 -16.47 6.91
N ASP A 122 9.29 -17.07 7.78
CA ASP A 122 8.61 -18.32 7.43
C ASP A 122 7.57 -18.01 6.34
N PRO A 123 7.66 -18.62 5.14
CA PRO A 123 6.75 -18.32 4.05
C PRO A 123 5.30 -18.76 4.33
N ALA A 124 5.08 -19.84 5.10
CA ALA A 124 3.74 -20.32 5.39
C ALA A 124 3.04 -19.43 6.42
N LEU A 125 3.74 -19.12 7.52
CA LEU A 125 3.23 -18.19 8.53
C LEU A 125 2.95 -16.82 7.93
N LEU A 126 3.83 -16.32 7.06
CA LEU A 126 3.62 -15.05 6.36
C LEU A 126 2.31 -15.06 5.56
N GLU A 127 2.04 -16.11 4.78
CA GLU A 127 0.80 -16.17 4.00
C GLU A 127 -0.45 -16.28 4.89
N ASP A 128 -0.38 -17.03 5.99
CA ASP A 128 -1.47 -17.12 6.96
C ASP A 128 -1.77 -15.74 7.59
N GLU A 129 -0.73 -14.97 7.95
CA GLU A 129 -0.87 -13.63 8.51
C GLU A 129 -1.39 -12.62 7.49
N ARG A 130 -0.94 -12.70 6.22
CA ARG A 130 -1.45 -11.87 5.13
C ARG A 130 -2.94 -12.12 4.90
N LEU A 131 -3.33 -13.40 4.81
CA LEU A 131 -4.74 -13.80 4.67
C LEU A 131 -5.57 -13.33 5.86
N ALA A 132 -5.09 -13.53 7.09
CA ALA A 132 -5.78 -13.09 8.29
C ALA A 132 -5.95 -11.57 8.35
N THR A 133 -4.93 -10.82 7.95
CA THR A 133 -4.94 -9.35 7.97
C THR A 133 -5.96 -8.79 6.99
N VAL A 134 -5.90 -9.21 5.72
CA VAL A 134 -6.87 -8.76 4.72
C VAL A 134 -8.28 -9.23 5.07
N THR A 135 -8.44 -10.45 5.61
CA THR A 135 -9.77 -10.95 6.03
C THR A 135 -10.36 -10.13 7.18
N LYS A 136 -9.53 -9.74 8.15
CA LYS A 136 -9.96 -8.87 9.26
C LYS A 136 -10.38 -7.49 8.74
N GLY A 137 -9.69 -7.03 7.70
CA GLY A 137 -9.93 -5.76 7.05
C GLY A 137 -9.55 -4.56 7.90
N TRP A 138 -9.81 -3.38 7.33
CA TRP A 138 -9.53 -2.11 7.96
C TRP A 138 -10.70 -1.15 7.73
N SER A 139 -11.00 -0.32 8.73
CA SER A 139 -12.06 0.68 8.66
C SER A 139 -11.65 1.96 9.38
N TYR A 140 -11.96 3.09 8.78
CA TYR A 140 -11.85 4.40 9.38
C TYR A 140 -13.07 5.25 9.03
N GLU A 141 -13.61 5.91 10.05
CA GLU A 141 -14.70 6.86 9.88
C GLU A 141 -14.14 8.19 9.41
N ALA A 142 -14.40 8.50 8.14
CA ALA A 142 -14.14 9.79 7.54
C ALA A 142 -15.48 10.29 6.97
N PRO A 143 -16.22 11.12 7.71
CA PRO A 143 -17.53 11.61 7.31
C PRO A 143 -17.51 12.58 6.13
N CYS A 144 -16.37 13.13 5.74
CA CYS A 144 -16.27 13.99 4.57
C CYS A 144 -14.88 13.90 3.91
N PRO A 145 -14.74 14.37 2.66
CA PRO A 145 -13.46 14.31 1.94
C PRO A 145 -12.31 15.07 2.62
N ILE A 146 -12.61 16.14 3.38
CA ILE A 146 -11.59 16.92 4.11
C ILE A 146 -10.94 16.06 5.20
N GLU A 147 -11.76 15.29 5.94
CA GLU A 147 -11.25 14.36 6.95
C GLU A 147 -10.46 13.21 6.31
N MET A 148 -10.80 12.82 5.07
CA MET A 148 -9.97 11.88 4.30
C MET A 148 -8.59 12.46 3.99
N PHE A 149 -8.50 13.70 3.51
CA PHE A 149 -7.20 14.34 3.28
C PHE A 149 -6.38 14.45 4.56
N ALA A 150 -7.00 14.83 5.68
CA ALA A 150 -6.32 14.92 6.96
C ALA A 150 -5.82 13.55 7.46
N TYR A 151 -6.58 12.48 7.22
CA TYR A 151 -6.21 11.13 7.62
C TYR A 151 -5.01 10.58 6.84
N THR A 152 -4.91 10.89 5.54
CA THR A 152 -3.86 10.37 4.66
C THR A 152 -2.59 11.23 4.62
N SER A 153 -2.55 12.37 5.32
CA SER A 153 -1.43 13.32 5.32
C SER A 153 -0.35 13.02 6.36
#